data_AF-A0A2S9FRD3-F1
#
_entry.id   AF-A0A2S9FRD3-F1
#
_cell.length_a   1.000
_cell.length_b   1.000
_cell.length_c   1.000
_cell.angle_alpha   90.00
_cell.angle_beta   90.00
_cell.angle_gamma   90.00
#
_symmetry.space_group_name_H-M   'P 1'
#
loop_
_entity.id
_entity.type
_entity.pdbx_description
1 polymer ?
#
loop_
_entity_poly.entity_id
_entity_poly.type
_entity_poly.pdbx_seq_one_letter_code
_entity_poly.pdbx_strand_id
1 'polypeptide(L)'
;VPEPDEWVRRLAALPLTAQPGSRWLYQTPNDLLGVLVSRIAGQPLPDVLVERVCRPAGMADTDFHVPPDKLSRFVPQLARVDHGFDVFDPVDGMWAA
;
A
#
# COMPACT_ATOMS: atom_id res chain seq x y z
N VAL A 1 5.19 -4.12 -8.98
CA VAL A 1 4.80 -5.22 -8.05
C VAL A 1 3.99 -6.22 -8.85
N PRO A 2 4.13 -7.54 -8.68
CA PRO A 2 3.27 -8.50 -9.39
C PRO A 2 1.80 -8.29 -9.03
N GLU A 3 0.89 -8.67 -9.93
CA GLU A 3 -0.55 -8.66 -9.68
C GLU A 3 -0.91 -9.50 -8.43
N PRO A 4 -2.01 -9.17 -7.72
CA PRO A 4 -2.36 -9.79 -6.45
C PRO A 4 -2.35 -11.32 -6.46
N ASP A 5 -2.88 -11.94 -7.52
CA ASP A 5 -2.95 -13.40 -7.63
C ASP A 5 -1.57 -14.04 -7.77
N GLU A 6 -0.70 -13.44 -8.58
CA GLU A 6 0.68 -13.91 -8.76
C GLU A 6 1.49 -13.70 -7.48
N TRP A 7 1.28 -12.57 -6.79
CA TRP A 7 1.92 -12.30 -5.51
C TRP A 7 1.52 -13.33 -4.45
N VAL A 8 0.21 -13.61 -4.28
CA VAL A 8 -0.29 -14.62 -3.33
C VAL A 8 0.23 -16.02 -3.68
N ARG A 9 0.28 -16.37 -4.97
CA ARG A 9 0.81 -17.66 -5.44
C ARG A 9 2.28 -17.83 -5.04
N ARG A 10 3.11 -16.80 -5.22
CA ARG A 10 4.53 -16.82 -4.83
C ARG A 10 4.69 -16.87 -3.31
N LEU A 11 3.88 -16.11 -2.57
CA LEU A 11 3.88 -16.14 -1.11
C LEU A 11 3.56 -17.53 -0.56
N ALA A 12 2.54 -18.19 -1.11
CA ALA A 12 2.10 -19.52 -0.68
C ALA A 12 3.12 -20.64 -0.93
N ALA A 13 4.11 -20.41 -1.80
CA ALA A 13 5.19 -21.37 -2.07
C ALA A 13 6.33 -21.31 -1.04
N LEU A 14 6.36 -20.30 -0.17
CA LEU A 14 7.40 -20.14 0.85
C LEU A 14 7.04 -20.90 2.14
N PRO A 15 8.03 -21.44 2.87
CA PRO A 15 7.78 -22.06 4.15
C PRO A 15 7.40 -21.02 5.21
N LEU A 16 6.57 -21.44 6.16
CA LEU A 16 6.24 -20.62 7.32
C LEU A 16 7.47 -20.45 8.24
N THR A 17 7.84 -19.21 8.56
CA THR A 17 8.88 -18.91 9.55
C THR A 17 8.46 -19.29 10.98
N ALA A 18 7.16 -19.27 11.25
CA ALA A 18 6.57 -19.69 12.52
C ALA A 18 5.13 -20.20 12.28
N GLN A 19 4.64 -21.10 13.13
CA GLN A 19 3.25 -21.57 13.05
C GLN A 19 2.27 -20.42 13.34
N PRO A 20 1.07 -20.39 12.72
CA PRO A 20 0.08 -19.35 12.97
C PRO A 20 -0.23 -19.21 14.47
N GLY A 21 -0.22 -17.97 14.96
CA GLY A 21 -0.48 -17.66 16.38
C GLY A 21 0.66 -17.93 17.35
N SER A 22 1.76 -18.56 16.92
CA SER A 22 2.89 -18.88 17.81
C SER A 22 3.87 -17.73 18.04
N ARG A 23 3.93 -16.77 17.12
CA ARG A 23 4.79 -15.57 17.20
C ARG A 23 4.11 -14.38 16.54
N TRP A 24 4.48 -13.19 16.97
CA TRP A 24 4.14 -11.94 16.29
C TRP A 24 5.31 -11.51 15.41
N LEU A 25 5.06 -11.27 14.12
CA LEU A 25 6.05 -10.85 13.13
C LEU A 25 5.52 -9.63 12.40
N TYR A 26 6.21 -8.50 12.49
CA TYR A 26 5.88 -7.28 11.76
C TYR A 26 6.28 -7.43 10.29
N GLN A 27 5.41 -7.97 9.42
CA GLN A 27 5.78 -8.31 8.04
C GLN A 27 4.56 -8.30 7.08
N THR A 28 4.76 -8.94 5.93
CA THR A 28 3.86 -9.36 4.83
C THR A 28 2.39 -9.74 5.13
N PRO A 29 1.96 -10.27 6.30
CA PRO A 29 0.54 -10.56 6.53
C PRO A 29 -0.43 -9.42 6.22
N ASN A 30 -0.01 -8.16 6.34
CA ASN A 30 -0.88 -7.02 6.05
C ASN A 30 -1.25 -6.91 4.56
N ASP A 31 -0.31 -7.19 3.64
CA ASP A 31 -0.58 -7.17 2.20
C ASP A 31 -1.56 -8.28 1.81
N LEU A 32 -1.38 -9.49 2.38
CA LEU A 32 -2.31 -10.60 2.18
C LEU A 32 -3.70 -10.27 2.73
N LEU A 33 -3.79 -9.62 3.90
CA LEU A 33 -5.05 -9.15 4.44
C LEU A 33 -5.75 -8.17 3.50
N GLY A 34 -5.01 -7.25 2.89
CA GLY A 34 -5.54 -6.33 1.86
C GLY A 34 -6.17 -7.07 0.68
N VAL A 35 -5.50 -8.11 0.16
CA VAL A 35 -6.07 -8.97 -0.90
C VAL A 35 -7.34 -9.67 -0.44
N LEU A 36 -7.35 -10.22 0.78
CA LEU A 36 -8.53 -10.89 1.33
C LEU A 36 -9.70 -9.93 1.50
N VAL A 37 -9.47 -8.71 2.00
CA VAL A 37 -10.51 -7.67 2.15
C VAL A 37 -11.11 -7.31 0.79
N SER A 38 -10.27 -7.09 -0.23
CA SER A 38 -10.75 -6.78 -1.58
C SER A 38 -11.62 -7.91 -2.14
N ARG A 39 -11.18 -9.16 -2.01
CA ARG A 39 -11.94 -10.34 -2.47
C ARG A 39 -13.26 -10.51 -1.74
N ILE A 40 -13.28 -10.33 -0.42
CA ILE A 40 -14.50 -10.45 0.40
C ILE A 40 -15.49 -9.33 0.04
N ALA A 41 -15.00 -8.13 -0.22
CA ALA A 41 -15.83 -6.98 -0.56
C ALA A 41 -16.27 -6.96 -2.03
N GLY A 42 -15.62 -7.72 -2.91
CA GLY A 42 -15.91 -7.74 -4.35
C GLY A 42 -15.54 -6.44 -5.07
N GLN A 43 -14.63 -5.65 -4.50
CA GLN A 43 -14.20 -4.34 -5.02
C GLN A 43 -12.71 -4.12 -4.73
N PRO A 44 -12.02 -3.23 -5.48
CA PRO A 44 -10.64 -2.87 -5.20
C PRO A 44 -10.42 -2.42 -3.76
N LEU A 45 -9.29 -2.78 -3.15
CA LEU A 45 -8.96 -2.37 -1.77
C LEU A 45 -9.02 -0.84 -1.55
N PRO A 46 -8.55 0.03 -2.48
CA PRO A 46 -8.70 1.48 -2.35
C PRO A 46 -10.15 1.91 -2.12
N ASP A 47 -11.08 1.35 -2.89
CA ASP A 47 -12.50 1.68 -2.80
C ASP A 47 -13.08 1.24 -1.44
N VAL A 48 -12.71 0.05 -0.95
CA VAL A 48 -13.13 -0.42 0.39
C VAL A 48 -12.67 0.53 1.48
N LEU A 49 -11.40 0.96 1.43
CA LEU A 49 -10.83 1.83 2.46
C LEU A 49 -11.41 3.25 2.40
N VAL A 50 -11.64 3.77 1.19
CA VAL A 50 -12.31 5.06 1.01
C VAL A 50 -13.74 4.99 1.55
N GLU A 51 -14.50 3.96 1.18
CA GLU A 51 -15.90 3.79 1.54
C GLU A 51 -16.09 3.57 3.05
N ARG A 52 -15.31 2.68 3.64
CA ARG A 52 -15.55 2.16 5.00
C ARG A 52 -14.71 2.83 6.08
N VAL A 53 -13.61 3.51 5.72
CA VAL A 53 -12.69 4.12 6.68
C VAL A 53 -12.54 5.61 6.43
N CYS A 54 -12.02 6.01 5.28
CA CYS A 54 -11.61 7.40 5.05
C CYS A 54 -12.81 8.35 5.03
N ARG A 55 -13.89 8.00 4.31
CA ARG A 55 -15.10 8.84 4.24
C ARG A 55 -15.80 8.97 5.59
N PRO A 56 -16.09 7.88 6.35
CA PRO A 56 -16.65 8.00 7.70
C PRO A 56 -15.76 8.79 8.67
N ALA A 57 -14.44 8.74 8.51
CA ALA A 57 -13.49 9.46 9.35
C ALA A 57 -13.21 10.90 8.89
N GLY A 58 -13.81 11.37 7.79
CA GLY A 58 -13.58 12.71 7.25
C GLY A 58 -12.20 12.92 6.60
N MET A 59 -11.52 11.84 6.21
CA MET A 59 -10.18 11.85 5.62
C MET A 59 -10.24 12.11 4.11
N ALA A 60 -10.59 13.33 3.69
CA ALA A 60 -10.79 13.70 2.28
C ALA A 60 -9.51 13.73 1.42
N ASP A 61 -8.35 13.57 2.04
CA ASP A 61 -7.02 13.73 1.45
C ASP A 61 -6.14 12.48 1.62
N THR A 62 -6.75 11.32 1.88
CA THR A 62 -6.07 10.03 2.04
C THR A 62 -6.50 9.07 0.94
N ASP A 63 -5.53 8.59 0.17
CA ASP A 63 -5.73 7.64 -0.94
C ASP A 63 -4.39 6.93 -1.25
N PHE A 64 -4.41 5.98 -2.20
CA PHE A 64 -3.22 5.28 -2.70
C PHE A 64 -2.43 6.09 -3.74
N HIS A 65 -3.06 7.09 -4.37
CA HIS A 65 -2.41 7.99 -5.33
C HIS A 65 -2.90 9.43 -5.11
N VAL A 66 -2.07 10.40 -5.49
CA VAL A 66 -2.39 11.82 -5.40
C VAL A 66 -3.04 12.27 -6.70
N PRO A 67 -4.28 12.80 -6.67
CA PRO A 67 -4.92 13.28 -7.88
C PRO A 67 -4.28 14.59 -8.38
N PRO A 68 -4.33 14.88 -9.69
CA PRO A 68 -3.65 16.03 -10.30
C PRO A 68 -3.93 17.38 -9.64
N ASP A 69 -5.17 17.60 -9.17
CA ASP A 69 -5.61 18.84 -8.52
C ASP A 69 -5.01 19.05 -7.12
N LYS A 70 -4.41 18.01 -6.54
CA LYS A 70 -3.80 18.03 -5.20
C LYS A 70 -2.27 17.94 -5.22
N LEU A 71 -1.64 17.85 -6.39
CA LEU A 71 -0.17 17.74 -6.51
C LEU A 71 0.57 18.95 -5.92
N SER A 72 -0.05 20.13 -5.87
CA SER A 72 0.56 21.37 -5.33
C SER A 72 0.93 21.29 -3.84
N ARG A 73 0.32 20.36 -3.09
CA ARG A 73 0.62 20.10 -1.67
C ARG A 73 1.31 18.75 -1.44
N PHE A 74 1.69 18.03 -2.50
CA PHE A 74 2.45 16.79 -2.41
C PHE A 74 3.94 17.08 -2.39
N VAL A 75 4.71 16.28 -1.64
CA VAL A 75 6.14 16.46 -1.46
C VAL A 75 6.91 15.32 -2.11
N PRO A 76 8.08 15.58 -2.70
CA PRO A 76 8.88 14.51 -3.30
C PRO A 76 9.37 13.55 -2.21
N GLN A 77 9.45 12.26 -2.55
CA GLN A 77 10.11 11.28 -1.70
C GLN A 77 11.62 11.39 -1.87
N LEU A 78 12.33 11.49 -0.75
CA LEU A 78 13.79 11.54 -0.73
C LEU A 78 14.36 10.19 -0.28
N ALA A 79 15.42 9.73 -0.96
CA ALA A 79 16.22 8.59 -0.52
C ALA A 79 17.58 9.05 0.01
N ARG A 80 18.07 8.37 1.04
CA ARG A 80 19.40 8.65 1.59
C ARG A 80 20.47 8.13 0.65
N VAL A 81 21.48 8.95 0.41
CA VAL A 81 22.71 8.60 -0.31
C VAL A 81 23.92 8.82 0.61
N ASP A 82 25.12 8.43 0.17
CA ASP A 82 26.35 8.45 1.00
C ASP A 82 26.57 9.78 1.72
N HIS A 83 26.29 10.89 1.03
CA HIS A 83 26.41 12.24 1.56
C HIS A 83 25.17 13.08 1.25
N GLY A 84 24.02 12.71 1.83
CA GLY A 84 22.81 13.54 1.81
C GLY A 84 21.57 12.78 1.34
N PHE A 85 20.75 13.47 0.55
CA PHE A 85 19.50 12.94 0.03
C PHE A 85 19.32 13.31 -1.44
N ASP A 86 18.92 12.32 -2.24
CA ASP A 86 18.46 12.52 -3.61
C ASP A 86 16.94 12.33 -3.70
N VAL A 87 16.34 12.90 -4.74
CA VAL A 87 14.92 12.65 -5.05
C VAL A 87 14.78 11.23 -5.57
N PHE A 88 14.06 10.41 -4.81
CA PHE A 88 13.69 9.05 -5.20
C PHE A 88 12.42 9.07 -6.05
N ASP A 89 11.42 9.83 -5.61
CA ASP A 89 10.16 10.02 -6.33
C ASP A 89 9.84 11.52 -6.41
N PRO A 90 9.79 12.11 -7.62
CA PRO A 90 9.38 13.50 -7.77
C PRO A 90 7.87 13.66 -7.51
N VAL A 91 7.40 14.91 -7.42
CA VAL A 91 5.98 15.20 -7.12
C VAL A 91 5.01 14.66 -8.19
N ASP A 92 5.47 14.52 -9.43
CA ASP A 92 4.77 13.95 -10.58
C ASP A 92 5.23 12.52 -10.89
N GLY A 93 5.78 11.84 -9.87
CA GLY A 93 6.32 10.50 -9.97
C GLY A 93 5.30 9.39 -9.75
N MET A 94 5.74 8.29 -9.14
CA MET A 94 5.00 7.03 -9.05
C MET A 94 3.68 7.13 -8.28
N TRP A 95 3.57 8.08 -7.36
CA TRP A 95 2.37 8.28 -6.56
C TRP A 95 1.40 9.31 -7.15
N ALA A 96 1.76 9.98 -8.24
CA ALA A 96 0.84 10.86 -8.97
C ALA A 96 -0.06 10.02 -9.92
N ALA A 97 -1.36 10.28 -9.88
CA ALA A 97 -2.36 9.63 -10.74
C ALA A 97 -2.62 10.40 -12.04
#